data_AF-A0A2E5EDT8-F1
#
_entry.id   AF-A0A2E5EDT8-F1
#
_cell.length_a   1.000
_cell.length_b   1.000
_cell.length_c   1.000
_cell.angle_alpha   90.00
_cell.angle_beta   90.00
_cell.angle_gamma   90.00
#
_symmetry.space_group_name_H-M   'P 1'
#
loop_
_entity.id
_entity.type
_entity.pdbx_description
1 polymer ?
#
loop_
_entity_poly.entity_id
_entity_poly.type
_entity_poly.pdbx_seq_one_letter_code
_entity_poly.pdbx_strand_id
1 'polypeptide(L)'
;MNHMAVYILSAFLLCSASSQAAVETIDIPWSQTASMGATNCCTYSSLTSWNGEFTYSKKCSTYAGSCMGSRRGAFWHFDLSAIPSDATIVSCSFRGMTEYPDMGGDTTIGIEGTTGSLTTSMAFSVINSPQWQYSGYFWGGNFTFSLPSSVVESARDDGMLTIYAYVSNSGGVNVHNTGSNAARLNVVLDVPSIYGACCMDSGNCVVINQLACENADFDFLGEGTECPEDSCLECAGDLNGDSASDVDDILMLLQNYGMTGDALDGDLDGDDDVDVNDLLALLSYFGDC
;
A
#
# COMPACT_ATOMS: atom_id res chain seq x y z
N MET A 1 -63.34 8.79 28.86
CA MET A 1 -62.70 7.84 27.91
C MET A 1 -61.53 8.59 27.30
N ASN A 2 -60.32 8.15 27.63
CA ASN A 2 -59.06 8.89 27.49
C ASN A 2 -58.64 9.13 26.04
N HIS A 3 -58.19 10.36 25.78
CA HIS A 3 -57.33 10.69 24.65
C HIS A 3 -55.96 10.04 24.86
N MET A 4 -55.49 9.28 23.87
CA MET A 4 -54.15 8.72 23.85
C MET A 4 -53.38 9.36 22.68
N ALA A 5 -52.51 10.31 23.00
CA ALA A 5 -51.55 10.89 22.07
C ALA A 5 -50.40 9.90 21.87
N VAL A 6 -50.17 9.47 20.63
CA VAL A 6 -49.04 8.63 20.26
C VAL A 6 -47.91 9.56 19.84
N TYR A 7 -46.89 9.69 20.70
CA TYR A 7 -45.63 10.34 20.35
C TYR A 7 -44.79 9.34 19.55
N ILE A 8 -44.56 9.65 18.26
CA ILE A 8 -43.58 8.94 17.44
C ILE A 8 -42.21 9.49 17.81
N LEU A 9 -41.47 8.72 18.61
CA LEU A 9 -40.08 8.99 18.91
C LEU A 9 -39.25 8.56 17.68
N SER A 10 -38.80 9.53 16.89
CA SER A 10 -37.82 9.33 15.82
C SER A 10 -36.46 9.01 16.46
N ALA A 11 -36.12 7.73 16.48
CA ALA A 11 -34.79 7.27 16.87
C ALA A 11 -33.80 7.63 15.75
N PHE A 12 -33.00 8.67 15.98
CA PHE A 12 -31.77 8.89 15.22
C PHE A 12 -30.85 7.70 15.46
N LEU A 13 -30.68 6.86 14.44
CA LEU A 13 -29.59 5.89 14.40
C LEU A 13 -28.29 6.69 14.28
N LEU A 14 -27.56 6.82 15.38
CA LEU A 14 -26.14 7.14 15.36
C LEU A 14 -25.45 5.97 14.65
N CYS A 15 -25.25 6.10 13.34
CA CYS A 15 -24.39 5.21 12.59
C CYS A 15 -22.97 5.46 13.12
N SER A 16 -22.43 4.49 13.85
CA SER A 16 -21.02 4.50 14.19
C SER A 16 -20.28 4.36 12.86
N ALA A 17 -19.60 5.41 12.41
CA ALA A 17 -18.63 5.29 11.33
C ALA A 17 -17.53 4.36 11.86
N SER A 18 -17.68 3.07 11.56
CA SER A 18 -16.63 2.11 11.82
C SER A 18 -15.44 2.53 10.97
N SER A 19 -14.33 2.89 11.62
CA SER A 19 -13.00 2.92 11.03
C SER A 19 -12.79 1.59 10.31
N GLN A 20 -13.09 1.57 9.02
CA GLN A 20 -12.87 0.41 8.19
C GLN A 20 -11.60 0.74 7.42
N ALA A 21 -10.48 0.32 8.00
CA ALA A 21 -9.19 0.39 7.37
C ALA A 21 -9.23 -0.32 6.00
N ALA A 22 -8.48 0.22 5.05
CA ALA A 22 -8.52 -0.24 3.67
C ALA A 22 -7.62 -1.47 3.55
N VAL A 23 -8.21 -2.62 3.19
CA VAL A 23 -7.44 -3.82 2.92
C VAL A 23 -6.86 -3.74 1.51
N GLU A 24 -5.55 -3.65 1.42
CA GLU A 24 -4.81 -3.62 0.17
C GLU A 24 -4.01 -4.93 -0.01
N THR A 25 -3.77 -5.33 -1.26
CA THR A 25 -2.84 -6.41 -1.58
C THR A 25 -1.80 -5.93 -2.57
N ILE A 26 -0.53 -6.00 -2.18
CA ILE A 26 0.60 -5.63 -3.02
C ILE A 26 1.46 -6.84 -3.35
N ASP A 27 2.15 -6.76 -4.50
CA ASP A 27 3.14 -7.75 -4.91
C ASP A 27 4.53 -7.14 -4.98
N ILE A 28 5.42 -7.59 -4.10
CA ILE A 28 6.78 -7.06 -3.98
C ILE A 28 7.72 -7.95 -4.82
N PRO A 29 8.40 -7.39 -5.84
CA PRO A 29 9.43 -8.08 -6.58
C PRO A 29 10.69 -8.29 -5.73
N TRP A 30 11.44 -9.35 -6.03
CA TRP A 30 12.78 -9.49 -5.48
C TRP A 30 13.68 -8.38 -6.02
N SER A 31 14.62 -7.90 -5.20
CA SER A 31 15.68 -6.97 -5.57
C SER A 31 16.95 -7.70 -6.02
N GLN A 32 17.24 -8.84 -5.39
CA GLN A 32 18.33 -9.74 -5.78
C GLN A 32 17.91 -11.20 -5.62
N THR A 33 18.42 -12.07 -6.50
CA THR A 33 18.35 -13.53 -6.32
C THR A 33 19.74 -14.14 -6.50
N ALA A 34 19.97 -15.28 -5.86
CA ALA A 34 21.20 -16.03 -6.02
C ALA A 34 21.00 -17.49 -5.63
N SER A 35 21.93 -18.35 -6.05
CA SER A 35 22.01 -19.73 -5.59
C SER A 35 23.32 -19.96 -4.83
N MET A 36 23.22 -20.45 -3.59
CA MET A 36 24.37 -20.89 -2.81
C MET A 36 24.96 -22.15 -3.45
N GLY A 37 26.18 -22.05 -3.94
CA GLY A 37 26.98 -23.16 -4.43
C GLY A 37 27.63 -23.96 -3.32
N ALA A 38 28.20 -25.10 -3.68
CA ALA A 38 28.90 -25.98 -2.74
C ALA A 38 30.28 -26.39 -3.26
N THR A 39 31.25 -26.39 -2.36
CA THR A 39 32.57 -27.01 -2.52
C THR A 39 32.52 -28.45 -2.01
N ASN A 40 33.33 -29.34 -2.58
CA ASN A 40 33.36 -30.76 -2.20
C ASN A 40 31.97 -31.42 -2.24
N CYS A 41 31.16 -31.05 -3.23
CA CYS A 41 29.79 -31.53 -3.47
C CYS A 41 28.74 -31.02 -2.47
N CYS A 42 28.94 -31.16 -1.16
CA CYS A 42 27.87 -30.99 -0.17
C CYS A 42 28.02 -29.79 0.77
N THR A 43 29.21 -29.19 0.82
CA THR A 43 29.50 -28.09 1.75
C THR A 43 29.28 -26.76 1.04
N TYR A 44 28.31 -25.97 1.50
CA TYR A 44 28.08 -24.64 0.94
C TYR A 44 29.35 -23.78 0.97
N SER A 45 29.52 -22.92 -0.03
CA SER A 45 30.74 -22.12 -0.19
C SER A 45 30.45 -20.65 -0.47
N SER A 46 29.80 -20.36 -1.59
CA SER A 46 29.52 -18.97 -1.99
C SER A 46 28.25 -18.84 -2.81
N LEU A 47 27.68 -17.63 -2.78
CA LEU A 47 26.60 -17.25 -3.67
C LEU A 47 27.09 -17.15 -5.13
N THR A 48 26.28 -17.68 -6.03
CA THR A 48 26.51 -17.75 -7.47
C THR A 48 25.19 -17.54 -8.21
N SER A 49 25.22 -17.48 -9.55
CA SER A 49 24.01 -17.44 -10.38
C SER A 49 23.08 -16.27 -10.01
N TRP A 50 23.69 -15.09 -9.85
CA TRP A 50 23.02 -13.86 -9.44
C TRP A 50 22.00 -13.42 -10.47
N ASN A 51 20.81 -13.07 -10.00
CA ASN A 51 19.72 -12.47 -10.78
C ASN A 51 19.41 -13.23 -12.09
N GLY A 52 19.61 -14.56 -12.08
CA GLY A 52 19.34 -15.40 -13.23
C GLY A 52 17.85 -15.59 -13.47
N GLU A 53 17.48 -16.06 -14.65
CA GLU A 53 16.11 -16.43 -15.00
C GLU A 53 15.51 -17.43 -13.99
N PHE A 54 16.36 -18.30 -13.45
CA PHE A 54 16.01 -19.29 -12.44
C PHE A 54 16.90 -19.18 -11.21
N THR A 55 16.30 -19.45 -10.05
CA THR A 55 17.05 -19.83 -8.84
C THR A 55 16.91 -21.34 -8.64
N TYR A 56 18.01 -22.00 -8.27
CA TYR A 56 18.06 -23.45 -8.19
C TYR A 56 18.35 -23.96 -6.78
N SER A 57 17.64 -25.02 -6.40
CA SER A 57 17.82 -25.69 -5.11
C SER A 57 17.89 -27.21 -5.29
N LYS A 58 18.85 -27.88 -4.64
CA LYS A 58 18.96 -29.35 -4.65
C LYS A 58 19.82 -29.90 -3.53
N LYS A 59 19.57 -31.16 -3.17
CA LYS A 59 20.47 -31.96 -2.36
C LYS A 59 21.69 -32.40 -3.17
N CYS A 60 22.85 -32.46 -2.51
CA CYS A 60 24.01 -33.07 -3.15
C CYS A 60 23.83 -34.58 -3.35
N SER A 61 24.46 -35.12 -4.37
CA SER A 61 24.49 -36.57 -4.62
C SER A 61 25.91 -37.02 -4.93
N THR A 62 26.28 -38.18 -4.38
CA THR A 62 27.56 -38.82 -4.61
C THR A 62 27.36 -40.26 -5.08
N TYR A 63 28.25 -40.73 -5.95
CA TYR A 63 28.26 -42.10 -6.44
C TYR A 63 29.69 -42.60 -6.46
N ALA A 64 29.94 -43.76 -5.81
CA ALA A 64 31.27 -44.35 -5.70
C ALA A 64 32.36 -43.37 -5.21
N GLY A 65 32.02 -42.47 -4.28
CA GLY A 65 32.93 -41.45 -3.75
C GLY A 65 33.13 -40.21 -4.64
N SER A 66 32.52 -40.16 -5.82
CA SER A 66 32.56 -39.02 -6.74
C SER A 66 31.29 -38.17 -6.63
N CYS A 67 31.41 -36.86 -6.85
CA CYS A 67 30.26 -35.94 -6.85
C CYS A 67 29.48 -36.07 -8.15
N MET A 68 28.18 -36.39 -8.05
CA MET A 68 27.27 -36.47 -9.19
C MET A 68 26.39 -35.21 -9.32
N GLY A 69 26.18 -34.50 -8.21
CA GLY A 69 25.50 -33.22 -8.21
C GLY A 69 25.79 -32.44 -6.94
N SER A 70 26.28 -31.21 -7.08
CA SER A 70 26.57 -30.36 -5.93
C SER A 70 25.30 -29.82 -5.28
N ARG A 71 25.30 -29.68 -3.96
CA ARG A 71 24.24 -29.04 -3.19
C ARG A 71 24.00 -27.62 -3.68
N ARG A 72 22.73 -27.20 -3.71
CA ARG A 72 22.31 -25.85 -4.07
C ARG A 72 21.23 -25.37 -3.12
N GLY A 73 21.32 -24.11 -2.72
CA GLY A 73 20.32 -23.41 -1.93
C GLY A 73 19.85 -22.17 -2.67
N ALA A 74 18.54 -21.97 -2.77
CA ALA A 74 17.97 -20.85 -3.50
C ALA A 74 17.72 -19.66 -2.57
N PHE A 75 17.99 -18.44 -3.04
CA PHE A 75 17.81 -17.20 -2.30
C PHE A 75 17.03 -16.16 -3.10
N TRP A 76 16.14 -15.48 -2.39
CA TRP A 76 15.46 -14.26 -2.83
C TRP A 76 15.60 -13.20 -1.76
N HIS A 77 15.95 -12.00 -2.19
CA HIS A 77 16.11 -10.82 -1.34
C HIS A 77 15.06 -9.80 -1.76
N PHE A 78 14.25 -9.33 -0.83
CA PHE A 78 13.14 -8.42 -1.09
C PHE A 78 13.36 -7.10 -0.36
N ASP A 79 13.15 -6.00 -1.08
CA ASP A 79 13.10 -4.66 -0.50
C ASP A 79 11.67 -4.40 -0.01
N LEU A 80 11.52 -4.10 1.27
CA LEU A 80 10.21 -3.90 1.90
C LEU A 80 9.77 -2.44 1.96
N SER A 81 10.54 -1.51 1.37
CA SER A 81 10.20 -0.07 1.33
C SER A 81 8.88 0.25 0.60
N ALA A 82 8.36 -0.69 -0.20
CA ALA A 82 7.05 -0.56 -0.83
C ALA A 82 5.87 -0.71 0.16
N ILE A 83 6.11 -1.22 1.39
CA ILE A 83 5.08 -1.32 2.43
C ILE A 83 5.00 0.03 3.16
N PRO A 84 3.84 0.70 3.21
CA PRO A 84 3.67 1.94 3.97
C PRO A 84 4.03 1.75 5.45
N SER A 85 4.61 2.76 6.08
CA SER A 85 5.08 2.69 7.48
C SER A 85 3.95 2.62 8.50
N ASP A 86 2.78 3.14 8.16
CA ASP A 86 1.57 3.16 8.97
C ASP A 86 0.66 1.94 8.72
N ALA A 87 0.89 1.18 7.64
CA ALA A 87 0.17 -0.06 7.37
C ALA A 87 0.57 -1.19 8.32
N THR A 88 -0.39 -2.06 8.62
CA THR A 88 -0.17 -3.32 9.36
C THR A 88 -0.18 -4.50 8.40
N ILE A 89 0.78 -5.42 8.50
CA ILE A 89 0.83 -6.62 7.68
C ILE A 89 -0.15 -7.66 8.24
N VAL A 90 -1.26 -7.87 7.53
CA VAL A 90 -2.27 -8.89 7.87
C VAL A 90 -1.75 -10.28 7.55
N SER A 91 -1.20 -10.46 6.35
CA SER A 91 -0.60 -11.72 5.93
C SER A 91 0.44 -11.51 4.83
N CYS A 92 1.39 -12.43 4.74
CA CYS A 92 2.41 -12.43 3.70
C CYS A 92 2.60 -13.85 3.17
N SER A 93 2.74 -13.98 1.85
CA SER A 93 2.99 -15.25 1.19
C SER A 93 4.10 -15.11 0.16
N PHE A 94 5.06 -16.03 0.18
CA PHE A 94 6.03 -16.21 -0.89
C PHE A 94 5.43 -17.11 -1.97
N ARG A 95 5.23 -16.55 -3.16
CA ARG A 95 4.60 -17.25 -4.28
C ARG A 95 5.45 -17.20 -5.53
N GLY A 96 5.23 -18.14 -6.44
CA GLY A 96 5.90 -18.17 -7.73
C GLY A 96 5.58 -19.44 -8.49
N MET A 97 6.38 -19.72 -9.51
CA MET A 97 6.24 -20.92 -10.33
C MET A 97 7.57 -21.65 -10.49
N THR A 98 7.53 -22.97 -10.39
CA THR A 98 8.66 -23.84 -10.74
C THR A 98 8.72 -24.04 -12.26
N GLU A 99 9.91 -24.31 -12.81
CA GLU A 99 10.14 -24.43 -14.27
C GLU A 99 9.22 -25.45 -14.96
N TYR A 100 8.95 -26.58 -14.30
CA TYR A 100 8.17 -27.68 -14.86
C TYR A 100 7.02 -28.11 -13.95
N PRO A 101 5.88 -28.54 -14.53
CA PRO A 101 4.70 -28.94 -13.78
C PRO A 101 4.85 -30.26 -13.00
N ASP A 102 5.90 -31.03 -13.27
CA ASP A 102 6.22 -32.29 -12.59
C ASP A 102 7.43 -32.16 -11.63
N MET A 103 8.01 -30.97 -11.52
CA MET A 103 9.17 -30.72 -10.67
C MET A 103 8.75 -30.36 -9.25
N GLY A 104 9.19 -31.13 -8.27
CA GLY A 104 8.87 -30.86 -6.87
C GLY A 104 9.80 -31.55 -5.88
N GLY A 105 9.58 -31.26 -4.60
CA GLY A 105 10.35 -31.90 -3.55
C GLY A 105 10.14 -31.30 -2.17
N ASP A 106 10.43 -32.12 -1.15
CA ASP A 106 10.43 -31.69 0.25
C ASP A 106 11.43 -30.57 0.44
N THR A 107 10.94 -29.45 0.95
CA THR A 107 11.63 -28.17 0.96
C THR A 107 11.67 -27.60 2.37
N THR A 108 12.83 -27.11 2.78
CA THR A 108 12.96 -26.23 3.93
C THR A 108 12.97 -24.79 3.44
N ILE A 109 12.06 -23.97 3.96
CA ILE A 109 12.04 -22.52 3.81
C ILE A 109 12.59 -21.91 5.09
N GLY A 110 13.52 -20.97 4.97
CA GLY A 110 14.02 -20.14 6.07
C GLY A 110 13.91 -18.67 5.70
N ILE A 111 13.55 -17.81 6.65
CA ILE A 111 13.47 -16.37 6.43
C ILE A 111 14.17 -15.60 7.54
N GLU A 112 14.72 -14.44 7.18
CA GLU A 112 15.42 -13.54 8.09
C GLU A 112 15.32 -12.09 7.57
N GLY A 113 15.02 -11.16 8.47
CA GLY A 113 15.15 -9.72 8.28
C GLY A 113 16.63 -9.35 8.17
N THR A 114 16.93 -8.51 7.19
CA THR A 114 18.31 -8.25 6.74
C THR A 114 18.44 -6.82 6.24
N THR A 115 19.66 -6.33 6.12
CA THR A 115 19.95 -4.95 5.66
C THR A 115 20.93 -4.98 4.48
N GLY A 116 20.78 -4.01 3.57
CA GLY A 116 21.70 -3.84 2.44
C GLY A 116 21.63 -4.96 1.40
N SER A 117 22.69 -5.11 0.60
CA SER A 117 22.74 -6.11 -0.47
C SER A 117 22.97 -7.52 0.07
N LEU A 118 22.41 -8.52 -0.62
CA LEU A 118 22.62 -9.93 -0.31
C LEU A 118 24.12 -10.26 -0.39
N THR A 119 24.64 -10.92 0.65
CA THR A 119 26.04 -11.36 0.74
C THR A 119 26.13 -12.85 1.10
N THR A 120 27.29 -13.46 0.81
CA THR A 120 27.53 -14.87 1.19
C THR A 120 27.43 -15.07 2.71
N SER A 121 27.94 -14.14 3.52
CA SER A 121 27.86 -14.21 4.98
C SER A 121 26.41 -14.13 5.48
N MET A 122 25.62 -13.21 4.92
CA MET A 122 24.19 -13.11 5.21
C MET A 122 23.47 -14.42 4.85
N ALA A 123 23.71 -14.96 3.65
CA ALA A 123 23.11 -16.22 3.24
C ALA A 123 23.51 -17.40 4.16
N PHE A 124 24.73 -17.43 4.68
CA PHE A 124 25.12 -18.40 5.72
C PHE A 124 24.36 -18.18 7.04
N SER A 125 24.07 -16.95 7.45
CA SER A 125 23.20 -16.66 8.61
C SER A 125 21.83 -17.31 8.42
N VAL A 126 21.16 -16.99 7.30
CA VAL A 126 19.80 -17.48 7.01
C VAL A 126 19.76 -19.01 6.88
N ILE A 127 20.82 -19.65 6.37
CA ILE A 127 20.89 -21.11 6.30
C ILE A 127 20.95 -21.75 7.69
N ASN A 128 21.75 -21.18 8.61
CA ASN A 128 22.13 -21.85 9.85
C ASN A 128 21.26 -21.42 11.04
N SER A 129 20.72 -20.21 11.02
CA SER A 129 19.95 -19.63 12.12
C SER A 129 18.89 -18.64 11.61
N PRO A 130 17.99 -19.07 10.71
CA PRO A 130 16.91 -18.19 10.26
C PRO A 130 16.01 -17.81 11.44
N GLN A 131 15.44 -16.61 11.42
CA GLN A 131 14.47 -16.17 12.43
C GLN A 131 13.23 -17.08 12.44
N TRP A 132 12.85 -17.59 11.27
CA TRP A 132 11.81 -18.60 11.16
C TRP A 132 12.12 -19.61 10.06
N GLN A 133 11.71 -20.85 10.29
CA GLN A 133 11.83 -21.92 9.32
C GLN A 133 10.58 -22.80 9.27
N TYR A 134 10.33 -23.36 8.09
CA TYR A 134 9.21 -24.26 7.84
C TYR A 134 9.63 -25.37 6.87
N SER A 135 9.08 -26.56 7.09
CA SER A 135 9.19 -27.68 6.16
C SER A 135 7.91 -27.77 5.35
N GLY A 136 8.04 -27.58 4.04
CA GLY A 136 6.94 -27.65 3.08
C GLY A 136 7.34 -28.48 1.86
N TYR A 137 6.61 -28.28 0.76
CA TYR A 137 6.83 -28.99 -0.49
C TYR A 137 6.70 -28.01 -1.65
N PHE A 138 7.71 -27.95 -2.53
CA PHE A 138 7.55 -27.29 -3.81
C PHE A 138 6.72 -28.19 -4.72
N TRP A 139 5.56 -27.70 -5.15
CA TRP A 139 4.78 -28.33 -6.18
C TRP A 139 5.28 -27.93 -7.58
N GLY A 140 5.12 -28.83 -8.54
CA GLY A 140 5.32 -28.51 -9.94
C GLY A 140 4.30 -27.48 -10.41
N GLY A 141 4.76 -26.45 -11.13
CA GLY A 141 3.98 -25.26 -11.44
C GLY A 141 3.92 -24.29 -10.26
N ASN A 142 2.72 -23.78 -9.96
CA ASN A 142 2.55 -22.72 -8.96
C ASN A 142 2.80 -23.23 -7.53
N PHE A 143 3.49 -22.42 -6.74
CA PHE A 143 3.66 -22.64 -5.31
C PHE A 143 3.28 -21.38 -4.52
N THR A 144 2.88 -21.61 -3.26
CA THR A 144 2.65 -20.57 -2.27
C THR A 144 3.10 -21.08 -0.90
N PHE A 145 3.90 -20.29 -0.19
CA PHE A 145 4.26 -20.51 1.20
C PHE A 145 3.81 -19.32 2.04
N SER A 146 2.97 -19.56 3.03
CA SER A 146 2.61 -18.53 4.01
C SER A 146 3.79 -18.23 4.92
N LEU A 147 4.11 -16.95 5.08
CA LEU A 147 5.16 -16.47 5.96
C LEU A 147 4.54 -15.85 7.21
N PRO A 148 5.16 -16.00 8.39
CA PRO A 148 4.65 -15.39 9.61
C PRO A 148 4.75 -13.86 9.54
N SER A 149 3.61 -13.17 9.63
CA SER A 149 3.54 -11.70 9.55
C SER A 149 4.45 -11.04 10.57
N SER A 150 4.56 -11.57 11.79
CA SER A 150 5.44 -11.02 12.84
C SER A 150 6.92 -10.97 12.44
N VAL A 151 7.41 -11.92 11.63
CA VAL A 151 8.81 -11.92 11.17
C VAL A 151 8.98 -10.97 10.00
N VAL A 152 7.99 -10.90 9.10
CA VAL A 152 8.00 -9.95 7.98
C VAL A 152 7.92 -8.51 8.49
N GLU A 153 7.15 -8.26 9.56
CA GLU A 153 7.11 -6.98 10.27
C GLU A 153 8.48 -6.62 10.85
N SER A 154 9.12 -7.53 11.58
CA SER A 154 10.49 -7.29 12.07
C SER A 154 11.48 -7.06 10.92
N ALA A 155 11.31 -7.73 9.78
CA ALA A 155 12.17 -7.54 8.60
C ALA A 155 11.90 -6.19 7.91
N ARG A 156 10.69 -5.63 8.01
CA ARG A 156 10.38 -4.29 7.51
C ARG A 156 11.22 -3.24 8.24
N ASP A 157 11.41 -3.38 9.55
CA ASP A 157 12.28 -2.51 10.35
C ASP A 157 13.76 -2.61 9.91
N ASP A 158 14.20 -3.80 9.47
CA ASP A 158 15.53 -4.02 8.89
C ASP A 158 15.63 -3.53 7.43
N GLY A 159 14.51 -3.30 6.75
CA GLY A 159 14.39 -2.81 5.37
C GLY A 159 14.37 -3.92 4.31
N MET A 160 14.94 -5.10 4.58
CA MET A 160 14.95 -6.22 3.62
C MET A 160 14.51 -7.55 4.24
N LEU A 161 13.83 -8.38 3.46
CA LEU A 161 13.56 -9.78 3.80
C LEU A 161 14.35 -10.73 2.90
N THR A 162 15.18 -11.58 3.50
CA THR A 162 15.84 -12.67 2.79
C THR A 162 15.08 -13.97 2.97
N ILE A 163 14.80 -14.68 1.88
CA ILE A 163 14.23 -16.02 1.86
C ILE A 163 15.25 -17.02 1.33
N TYR A 164 15.43 -18.10 2.07
CA TYR A 164 16.20 -19.28 1.69
C TYR A 164 15.27 -20.47 1.42
N ALA A 165 15.49 -21.20 0.34
CA ALA A 165 14.81 -22.47 0.06
C ALA A 165 15.78 -23.60 -0.27
N TYR A 166 15.62 -24.73 0.41
CA TYR A 166 16.42 -25.94 0.21
C TYR A 166 15.57 -27.18 -0.03
N VAL A 167 15.74 -27.80 -1.20
CA VAL A 167 15.07 -29.05 -1.55
C VAL A 167 15.95 -30.24 -1.20
N SER A 168 15.37 -31.23 -0.52
CA SER A 168 16.09 -32.38 0.00
C SER A 168 16.21 -33.58 -0.97
N ASN A 169 15.76 -33.44 -2.22
CA ASN A 169 15.93 -34.43 -3.28
C ASN A 169 17.07 -34.06 -4.26
N SER A 170 17.56 -35.05 -5.02
CA SER A 170 18.68 -34.86 -5.95
C SER A 170 18.28 -34.28 -7.31
N GLY A 171 17.00 -34.38 -7.69
CA GLY A 171 16.46 -33.75 -8.90
C GLY A 171 16.50 -32.22 -8.79
N GLY A 172 16.18 -31.70 -7.61
CA GLY A 172 16.14 -30.27 -7.34
C GLY A 172 14.91 -29.59 -7.92
N VAL A 173 14.84 -28.29 -7.70
CA VAL A 173 13.77 -27.42 -8.18
C VAL A 173 14.38 -26.13 -8.71
N ASN A 174 14.03 -25.77 -9.94
CA ASN A 174 14.24 -24.46 -10.53
C ASN A 174 12.99 -23.60 -10.34
N VAL A 175 13.14 -22.39 -9.83
CA VAL A 175 12.05 -21.43 -9.65
C VAL A 175 12.27 -20.24 -10.56
N HIS A 176 11.24 -19.83 -11.29
CA HIS A 176 11.29 -18.67 -12.17
C HIS A 176 11.48 -17.37 -11.38
N ASN A 177 12.32 -16.48 -11.92
CA ASN A 177 12.55 -15.14 -11.39
C ASN A 177 12.09 -14.03 -12.33
N THR A 178 11.69 -14.35 -13.56
CA THR A 178 11.36 -13.36 -14.60
C THR A 178 9.94 -13.52 -15.12
N GLY A 179 9.41 -12.43 -15.70
CA GLY A 179 8.07 -12.41 -16.29
C GLY A 179 6.95 -12.59 -15.25
N SER A 180 5.79 -13.07 -15.71
CA SER A 180 4.60 -13.32 -14.89
C SER A 180 4.78 -14.46 -13.88
N ASN A 181 5.75 -15.34 -14.12
CA ASN A 181 6.00 -16.54 -13.32
C ASN A 181 7.01 -16.29 -12.19
N ALA A 182 7.59 -15.09 -12.17
CA ALA A 182 8.61 -14.72 -11.22
C ALA A 182 8.14 -14.87 -9.77
N ALA A 183 9.04 -15.31 -8.90
CA ALA A 183 8.76 -15.33 -7.47
C ALA A 183 8.53 -13.91 -6.92
N ARG A 184 7.54 -13.75 -6.05
CA ARG A 184 7.10 -12.49 -5.44
C ARG A 184 6.70 -12.72 -3.99
N LEU A 185 6.76 -11.66 -3.18
CA LEU A 185 5.96 -11.61 -1.96
C LEU A 185 4.61 -11.03 -2.31
N ASN A 186 3.56 -11.75 -1.93
CA ASN A 186 2.22 -11.22 -1.92
C ASN A 186 1.89 -10.83 -0.47
N VAL A 187 1.64 -9.54 -0.26
CA VAL A 187 1.43 -8.97 1.08
C VAL A 187 0.05 -8.37 1.14
N VAL A 188 -0.74 -8.81 2.12
CA VAL A 188 -2.04 -8.22 2.43
C VAL A 188 -1.82 -7.25 3.60
N LEU A 189 -2.19 -6.00 3.36
CA LEU A 189 -1.99 -4.89 4.27
C LEU A 189 -3.34 -4.41 4.79
N ASP A 190 -3.35 -3.99 6.04
CA ASP A 190 -4.39 -3.19 6.65
C ASP A 190 -3.86 -1.75 6.73
N VAL A 191 -4.31 -0.90 5.81
CA VAL A 191 -3.85 0.49 5.71
C VAL A 191 -4.84 1.36 6.49
N PRO A 192 -4.37 2.13 7.50
CA PRO A 192 -5.22 3.05 8.23
C PRO A 192 -5.98 3.96 7.28
N SER A 193 -7.30 4.03 7.43
CA SER A 193 -8.09 5.02 6.69
C SER A 193 -7.95 6.36 7.36
N ILE A 194 -7.46 7.33 6.60
CA ILE A 194 -7.39 8.73 6.99
C ILE A 194 -8.79 9.33 6.84
N TYR A 195 -9.34 9.89 7.91
CA TYR A 195 -10.64 10.59 7.91
C TYR A 195 -10.42 12.09 8.10
N GLY A 196 -11.28 12.90 7.50
CA GLY A 196 -11.26 14.35 7.61
C GLY A 196 -12.46 14.96 6.91
N ALA A 197 -12.57 16.28 6.99
CA ALA A 197 -13.58 17.05 6.28
C ALA A 197 -13.35 16.96 4.78
N CYS A 198 -14.44 16.68 4.07
CA CYS A 198 -14.51 16.63 2.63
C CYS A 198 -15.58 17.61 2.16
N CYS A 199 -15.17 18.56 1.32
CA CYS A 199 -16.01 19.59 0.75
C CYS A 199 -16.50 19.19 -0.63
N MET A 200 -17.82 19.10 -0.76
CA MET A 200 -18.49 18.87 -2.04
C MET A 200 -18.77 20.19 -2.73
N ASP A 201 -18.80 20.20 -4.06
CA ASP A 201 -19.20 21.36 -4.89
C ASP A 201 -20.56 21.97 -4.50
N SER A 202 -21.43 21.21 -3.83
CA SER A 202 -22.71 21.71 -3.34
C SER A 202 -22.61 22.59 -2.08
N GLY A 203 -21.41 22.90 -1.61
CA GLY A 203 -21.15 23.60 -0.35
C GLY A 203 -21.30 22.73 0.90
N ASN A 204 -21.52 21.42 0.74
CA ASN A 204 -21.76 20.51 1.86
C ASN A 204 -20.45 19.93 2.37
N CYS A 205 -20.28 19.92 3.70
CA CYS A 205 -19.18 19.25 4.36
C CYS A 205 -19.60 17.91 4.95
N VAL A 206 -18.80 16.87 4.71
CA VAL A 206 -18.92 15.60 5.43
C VAL A 206 -17.56 15.11 5.92
N VAL A 207 -17.52 14.47 7.09
CA VAL A 207 -16.32 13.76 7.54
C VAL A 207 -16.36 12.35 6.94
N ILE A 208 -15.51 12.10 5.94
CA ILE A 208 -15.36 10.81 5.27
C ILE A 208 -13.87 10.47 5.14
N ASN A 209 -13.55 9.29 4.57
CA ASN A 209 -12.14 8.97 4.33
C ASN A 209 -11.60 9.73 3.12
N GLN A 210 -10.30 10.05 3.15
CA GLN A 210 -9.61 10.81 2.10
C GLN A 210 -9.85 10.20 0.71
N LEU A 211 -9.69 8.88 0.59
CA LEU A 211 -9.85 8.19 -0.69
C LEU A 211 -11.26 8.30 -1.27
N ALA A 212 -12.32 8.31 -0.46
CA ALA A 212 -13.68 8.53 -0.98
C ALA A 212 -13.91 9.99 -1.38
N CYS A 213 -13.30 10.94 -0.67
CA CYS A 213 -13.35 12.36 -1.02
C CYS A 213 -12.70 12.59 -2.39
N GLU A 214 -11.44 12.16 -2.55
CA GLU A 214 -10.66 12.34 -3.77
C GLU A 214 -11.25 11.57 -4.97
N ASN A 215 -11.78 10.36 -4.77
CA ASN A 215 -12.44 9.61 -5.86
C ASN A 215 -13.77 10.21 -6.31
N ALA A 216 -14.36 11.07 -5.50
CA ALA A 216 -15.56 11.83 -5.85
C ALA A 216 -15.21 13.20 -6.47
N ASP A 217 -13.93 13.47 -6.73
CA ASP A 217 -13.39 14.76 -7.18
C ASP A 217 -13.77 15.92 -6.23
N PHE A 218 -13.81 15.65 -4.92
CA PHE A 218 -14.09 16.63 -3.86
C PHE A 218 -12.83 17.04 -3.09
N ASP A 219 -12.90 18.16 -2.39
CA ASP A 219 -11.75 18.75 -1.68
C ASP A 219 -11.60 18.20 -0.26
N PHE A 220 -10.49 17.50 -0.01
CA PHE A 220 -10.15 16.97 1.30
C PHE A 220 -9.33 17.96 2.12
N LEU A 221 -9.88 18.46 3.23
CA LEU A 221 -9.26 19.52 4.04
C LEU A 221 -8.16 19.03 4.99
N GLY A 222 -7.92 17.71 5.06
CA GLY A 222 -6.83 17.10 5.82
C GLY A 222 -7.27 16.15 6.93
N GLU A 223 -6.32 15.33 7.40
CA GLU A 223 -6.58 14.33 8.46
C GLU A 223 -7.08 14.97 9.76
N GLY A 224 -8.14 14.38 10.33
CA GLY A 224 -8.71 14.78 11.62
C GLY A 224 -9.44 16.11 11.60
N THR A 225 -9.58 16.75 10.43
CA THR A 225 -10.40 17.95 10.29
C THR A 225 -11.87 17.61 10.44
N GLU A 226 -12.60 18.43 11.20
CA GLU A 226 -14.04 18.35 11.32
C GLU A 226 -14.70 19.29 10.29
N CYS A 227 -16.02 19.19 10.15
CA CYS A 227 -16.82 20.11 9.34
C CYS A 227 -17.35 21.28 10.17
N PRO A 228 -16.70 22.45 10.19
CA PRO A 228 -17.33 23.69 10.61
C PRO A 228 -18.59 23.97 9.79
N GLU A 229 -19.57 24.66 10.40
CA GLU A 229 -20.82 25.00 9.72
C GLU A 229 -20.64 25.85 8.43
N ASP A 230 -19.45 26.42 8.21
CA ASP A 230 -19.08 27.23 7.04
C ASP A 230 -17.83 26.72 6.27
N SER A 231 -17.39 25.49 6.53
CA SER A 231 -16.06 25.00 6.04
C SER A 231 -15.94 24.66 4.57
N CYS A 232 -17.07 24.51 3.88
CA CYS A 232 -17.12 24.11 2.48
C CYS A 232 -17.89 25.09 1.62
N LEU A 233 -18.22 26.27 2.16
CA LEU A 233 -18.64 27.35 1.30
C LEU A 233 -17.47 27.61 0.34
N GLU A 234 -17.71 27.50 -0.97
CA GLU A 234 -16.99 28.35 -1.94
C GLU A 234 -16.89 29.72 -1.27
N CYS A 235 -15.67 30.20 -1.04
CA CYS A 235 -15.54 31.50 -0.44
C CYS A 235 -16.29 32.45 -1.36
N ALA A 236 -17.37 33.06 -0.86
CA ALA A 236 -18.27 33.84 -1.73
C ALA A 236 -17.51 34.96 -2.47
N GLY A 237 -16.33 35.33 -1.99
CA GLY A 237 -15.41 36.25 -2.65
C GLY A 237 -14.43 35.65 -3.67
N ASP A 238 -14.41 34.34 -3.97
CA ASP A 238 -13.69 33.75 -5.10
C ASP A 238 -14.65 33.70 -6.30
N LEU A 239 -14.63 34.78 -7.08
CA LEU A 239 -15.50 34.93 -8.24
C LEU A 239 -14.92 34.23 -9.47
N ASN A 240 -13.62 33.89 -9.44
CA ASN A 240 -12.88 33.42 -10.59
C ASN A 240 -12.61 31.89 -10.57
N GLY A 241 -12.85 31.26 -9.43
CA GLY A 241 -12.74 29.82 -9.18
C GLY A 241 -11.31 29.33 -8.98
N ASP A 242 -10.38 30.20 -8.55
CA ASP A 242 -8.97 29.84 -8.32
C ASP A 242 -8.61 29.53 -6.86
N SER A 243 -9.64 29.37 -6.02
CA SER A 243 -9.53 29.02 -4.61
C SER A 243 -8.85 30.10 -3.76
N ALA A 244 -8.89 31.36 -4.21
CA ALA A 244 -8.48 32.51 -3.43
C ALA A 244 -9.53 33.62 -3.56
N SER A 245 -9.68 34.45 -2.52
CA SER A 245 -10.43 35.69 -2.64
C SER A 245 -9.44 36.86 -2.61
N ASP A 246 -9.04 37.32 -3.78
CA ASP A 246 -7.98 38.31 -3.92
C ASP A 246 -8.33 39.49 -4.84
N VAL A 247 -7.32 40.12 -5.42
CA VAL A 247 -7.51 41.28 -6.29
C VAL A 247 -8.18 40.88 -7.60
N ASP A 248 -7.95 39.67 -8.10
CA ASP A 248 -8.53 39.19 -9.35
C ASP A 248 -10.06 39.03 -9.22
N ASP A 249 -10.56 38.63 -8.05
CA ASP A 249 -12.00 38.61 -7.76
C ASP A 249 -12.59 40.00 -7.63
N ILE A 250 -11.88 40.95 -7.00
CA ILE A 250 -12.30 42.35 -6.99
C ILE A 250 -12.44 42.87 -8.43
N LEU A 251 -11.51 42.52 -9.32
CA LEU A 251 -11.57 42.93 -10.72
C LEU A 251 -12.73 42.26 -11.47
N MET A 252 -13.15 41.07 -11.07
CA MET A 252 -14.36 40.44 -11.59
C MET A 252 -15.64 41.14 -11.10
N LEU A 253 -15.76 41.42 -9.81
CA LEU A 253 -16.88 42.17 -9.26
C LEU A 253 -17.03 43.53 -9.95
N LEU A 254 -15.92 44.25 -10.11
CA LEU A 254 -15.92 45.58 -10.73
C LEU A 254 -16.30 45.57 -12.22
N GLN A 255 -16.21 44.43 -12.92
CA GLN A 255 -16.70 44.32 -14.30
C GLN A 255 -18.24 44.39 -14.37
N ASN A 256 -18.91 43.97 -13.30
CA ASN A 256 -20.37 43.97 -13.20
C ASN A 256 -20.92 45.13 -12.35
N TYR A 257 -20.06 46.04 -11.88
CA TYR A 257 -20.47 47.15 -11.01
C TYR A 257 -21.56 48.03 -11.63
N GLY A 258 -22.65 48.20 -10.88
CA GLY A 258 -23.85 48.93 -11.28
C GLY A 258 -24.83 48.14 -12.17
N MET A 259 -24.62 46.84 -12.35
CA MET A 259 -25.61 45.95 -12.94
C MET A 259 -26.75 45.66 -11.95
N THR A 260 -27.92 45.30 -12.47
CA THR A 260 -29.12 44.96 -11.69
C THR A 260 -29.82 43.76 -12.33
N GLY A 261 -30.37 42.87 -11.51
CA GLY A 261 -31.08 41.66 -11.93
C GLY A 261 -30.66 40.42 -11.15
N ASP A 262 -31.43 39.35 -11.30
CA ASP A 262 -31.22 38.12 -10.55
C ASP A 262 -29.91 37.41 -10.98
N ALA A 263 -29.17 36.88 -10.00
CA ALA A 263 -27.98 36.02 -10.18
C ALA A 263 -26.83 36.66 -10.99
N LEU A 264 -26.42 37.87 -10.60
CA LEU A 264 -25.24 38.54 -11.17
C LEU A 264 -23.96 38.00 -10.53
N ASP A 265 -22.95 37.74 -11.36
CA ASP A 265 -21.59 37.46 -10.86
C ASP A 265 -21.09 38.70 -10.09
N GLY A 266 -20.94 38.56 -8.77
CA GLY A 266 -20.52 39.65 -7.87
C GLY A 266 -21.64 40.31 -7.06
N ASP A 267 -22.89 39.85 -7.13
CA ASP A 267 -23.95 40.18 -6.14
C ASP A 267 -23.79 39.22 -4.94
N LEU A 268 -23.11 39.70 -3.91
CA LEU A 268 -22.70 38.91 -2.75
C LEU A 268 -23.60 39.11 -1.54
N ASP A 269 -24.36 40.20 -1.48
CA ASP A 269 -25.34 40.44 -0.41
C ASP A 269 -26.78 40.04 -0.78
N GLY A 270 -27.01 39.71 -2.05
CA GLY A 270 -28.23 39.10 -2.57
C GLY A 270 -29.39 40.08 -2.71
N ASP A 271 -29.09 41.36 -2.99
CA ASP A 271 -30.11 42.41 -3.15
C ASP A 271 -30.48 42.74 -4.62
N ASP A 272 -30.04 41.88 -5.54
CA ASP A 272 -30.27 41.94 -6.98
C ASP A 272 -29.58 43.13 -7.68
N ASP A 273 -28.53 43.70 -7.07
CA ASP A 273 -27.61 44.64 -7.71
C ASP A 273 -26.12 44.35 -7.37
N VAL A 274 -25.19 45.00 -8.09
CA VAL A 274 -23.75 44.89 -7.81
C VAL A 274 -23.23 46.28 -7.49
N ASP A 275 -23.02 46.57 -6.21
CA ASP A 275 -22.65 47.88 -5.72
C ASP A 275 -21.51 47.86 -4.69
N VAL A 276 -21.44 48.89 -3.84
CA VAL A 276 -20.41 49.02 -2.81
C VAL A 276 -20.59 47.99 -1.68
N ASN A 277 -21.82 47.53 -1.44
CA ASN A 277 -22.13 46.56 -0.39
C ASN A 277 -21.55 45.19 -0.77
N ASP A 278 -21.61 44.80 -2.03
CA ASP A 278 -20.96 43.58 -2.53
C ASP A 278 -19.45 43.67 -2.46
N LEU A 279 -18.87 44.83 -2.81
CA LEU A 279 -17.44 45.03 -2.64
C LEU A 279 -17.02 44.90 -1.17
N LEU A 280 -17.84 45.42 -0.24
CA LEU A 280 -17.58 45.27 1.19
C LEU A 280 -17.77 43.82 1.66
N ALA A 281 -18.72 43.08 1.08
CA ALA A 281 -18.91 41.66 1.33
C ALA A 281 -17.69 40.87 0.82
N LEU A 282 -17.22 41.10 -0.40
CA LEU A 282 -16.01 40.47 -0.97
C LEU A 282 -14.80 40.74 -0.08
N LEU A 283 -14.59 41.99 0.35
CA LEU A 283 -13.47 42.35 1.22
C LEU A 283 -13.52 41.68 2.59
N SER A 284 -14.67 41.15 3.02
CA SER A 284 -14.78 40.34 4.24
C SER A 284 -14.22 38.92 4.07
N TYR A 285 -14.07 38.46 2.83
CA TYR A 285 -13.49 37.18 2.43
C TYR A 285 -12.02 37.28 1.96
N PHE A 286 -11.46 38.50 1.88
CA PHE A 286 -10.14 38.75 1.27
C PHE A 286 -8.98 37.99 1.95
N GLY A 287 -8.33 37.09 1.22
CA GLY A 287 -7.24 36.23 1.68
C GLY A 287 -7.25 34.85 1.02
N ASP A 288 -6.41 33.95 1.55
CA ASP A 288 -6.41 32.54 1.15
C ASP A 288 -7.71 31.88 1.64
N CYS A 289 -8.37 31.16 0.73
CA CYS A 289 -9.36 30.12 1.01
C CYS A 289 -8.61 28.77 1.05
#